data_AF-A0A2H9R8Z1-F1
#
_entry.id   AF-A0A2H9R8Z1-F1
#
_cell.length_a   1.000
_cell.length_b   1.000
_cell.length_c   1.000
_cell.angle_alpha   90.00
_cell.angle_beta   90.00
_cell.angle_gamma   90.00
#
_symmetry.space_group_name_H-M   'P 1'
#
loop_
_entity.id
_entity.type
_entity.pdbx_description
1 polymer ?
#
loop_
_entity_poly.entity_id
_entity_poly.type
_entity_poly.pdbx_seq_one_letter_code
_entity_poly.pdbx_strand_id
1 'polypeptide(L)'
;MDEILMEKIKQKIHDAISNKEEIRQLIQFLSNIDDSKSFALGIVVGRLYNAFYYQTKRILGREPTDIEFKEFLEFVKSRKPDLEDLW
;
A
#
# COMPACT_ATOMS: atom_id res chain seq x y z
N MET A 1 -18.82 2.74 3.46
CA MET A 1 -18.30 2.40 4.82
C MET A 1 -18.45 3.63 5.71
N ASP A 2 -18.46 3.49 7.04
CA ASP A 2 -18.35 4.68 7.92
C ASP A 2 -17.05 5.44 7.55
N GLU A 3 -17.15 6.74 7.27
CA GLU A 3 -16.01 7.59 6.89
C GLU A 3 -14.87 7.49 7.91
N ILE A 4 -15.19 7.42 9.20
CA ILE A 4 -14.21 7.32 10.28
C ILE A 4 -13.39 6.03 10.17
N LEU A 5 -14.05 4.96 9.73
CA LEU A 5 -13.45 3.64 9.58
C LEU A 5 -12.57 3.57 8.34
N MET A 6 -12.98 4.23 7.26
CA MET A 6 -12.18 4.36 6.05
C MET A 6 -10.93 5.20 6.28
N GLU A 7 -11.04 6.30 7.02
CA GLU A 7 -9.88 7.11 7.40
C GLU A 7 -8.91 6.33 8.31
N LYS A 8 -9.41 5.49 9.24
CA LYS A 8 -8.54 4.59 10.02
C LYS A 8 -7.79 3.58 9.15
N ILE A 9 -8.45 3.00 8.15
CA ILE A 9 -7.81 2.06 7.21
C ILE A 9 -6.77 2.80 6.36
N LYS A 10 -7.12 3.96 5.80
CA LYS A 10 -6.19 4.80 5.03
C LYS A 10 -4.97 5.23 5.86
N GLN A 11 -5.16 5.61 7.12
CA GLN A 11 -4.07 5.97 8.02
C GLN A 11 -3.14 4.77 8.25
N LYS A 12 -3.70 3.56 8.47
CA LYS A 12 -2.88 2.35 8.64
C LYS A 12 -2.13 1.94 7.39
N ILE A 13 -2.73 2.13 6.21
CA ILE A 13 -2.06 1.94 4.92
C ILE A 13 -0.96 2.99 4.76
N HIS A 14 -1.22 4.25 5.12
CA HIS A 14 -0.23 5.33 5.10
C HIS A 14 0.96 5.02 6.01
N ASP A 15 0.72 4.62 7.26
CA ASP A 15 1.78 4.21 8.19
C ASP A 15 2.62 3.05 7.60
N ALA A 16 1.96 2.10 6.92
CA ALA A 16 2.63 0.95 6.30
C ALA A 16 3.52 1.34 5.12
N ILE A 17 3.18 2.37 4.34
CA ILE A 17 4.02 2.88 3.23
C ILE A 17 5.05 3.92 3.69
N SER A 18 4.81 4.60 4.81
CA SER A 18 5.72 5.61 5.36
C SER A 18 6.99 5.00 5.96
N ASN A 19 7.03 3.68 6.22
CA ASN A 19 8.25 2.96 6.56
C ASN A 19 9.12 2.68 5.31
N LYS A 20 9.47 3.77 4.60
CA LYS A 20 10.14 3.77 3.29
C LYS A 20 11.51 3.06 3.33
N GLU A 21 12.18 3.09 4.49
CA GLU A 21 13.56 2.62 4.64
C GLU A 21 13.68 1.09 4.55
N GLU A 22 12.79 0.34 5.20
CA GLU A 22 12.76 -1.13 5.09
C GLU A 22 12.50 -1.58 3.65
N ILE A 23 11.63 -0.86 2.93
CA ILE A 23 11.31 -1.16 1.53
C ILE A 23 12.55 -0.89 0.65
N ARG A 24 13.24 0.24 0.87
CA ARG A 24 14.48 0.57 0.17
C ARG A 24 15.56 -0.47 0.41
N GLN A 25 15.76 -0.92 1.64
CA GLN A 25 16.72 -1.97 1.95
C GLN A 25 16.39 -3.28 1.25
N LEU A 26 15.11 -3.68 1.20
CA LEU A 26 14.68 -4.88 0.48
C LEU A 26 14.93 -4.76 -1.03
N ILE A 27 14.57 -3.63 -1.63
CA ILE A 27 14.81 -3.36 -3.05
C ILE A 27 16.31 -3.40 -3.34
N GLN A 28 17.14 -2.74 -2.53
CA GLN A 28 18.59 -2.75 -2.68
C GLN A 28 19.19 -4.14 -2.54
N PHE A 29 18.75 -4.92 -1.54
CA PHE A 29 19.23 -6.28 -1.32
C PHE A 29 18.95 -7.20 -2.53
N LEU A 30 17.81 -7.02 -3.19
CA LEU A 30 17.38 -7.81 -4.35
C LEU A 30 17.75 -7.18 -5.70
N SER A 31 18.38 -6.01 -5.71
CA SER A 31 18.77 -5.29 -6.94
C SER A 31 19.78 -6.05 -7.80
N ASN A 32 20.50 -7.01 -7.22
CA ASN A 32 21.36 -7.93 -7.96
C ASN A 32 20.58 -8.96 -8.80
N ILE A 33 19.28 -9.13 -8.55
CA ILE A 33 18.37 -9.99 -9.32
C ILE A 33 17.61 -9.14 -10.34
N ASP A 34 17.03 -8.01 -9.91
CA ASP A 34 16.30 -7.06 -10.75
C ASP A 34 16.35 -5.66 -10.13
N ASP A 35 16.98 -4.71 -10.82
CA ASP A 35 17.10 -3.31 -10.40
C ASP A 35 16.07 -2.39 -11.09
N SER A 36 15.10 -2.97 -11.80
CA SER A 36 14.11 -2.19 -12.54
C SER A 36 13.14 -1.46 -11.62
N LYS A 37 12.68 -0.29 -12.08
CA LYS A 37 11.58 0.45 -11.42
C LYS A 37 10.32 -0.39 -11.29
N SER A 38 10.06 -1.29 -12.24
CA SER A 38 8.92 -2.20 -12.23
C SER A 38 8.98 -3.19 -11.06
N PHE A 39 10.18 -3.71 -10.74
CA PHE A 39 10.38 -4.56 -9.57
C PHE A 39 10.10 -3.80 -8.26
N ALA A 40 10.68 -2.61 -8.10
CA ALA A 40 10.43 -1.74 -6.94
C ALA A 40 8.93 -1.41 -6.78
N LEU A 41 8.28 -1.02 -7.87
CA LEU A 41 6.83 -0.76 -7.90
C LEU A 41 6.01 -2.01 -7.52
N GLY A 42 6.41 -3.20 -7.99
CA GLY A 42 5.74 -4.46 -7.64
C GLY A 42 5.74 -4.73 -6.14
N ILE A 43 6.87 -4.51 -5.46
CA ILE A 43 6.98 -4.64 -3.99
C ILE A 43 6.02 -3.67 -3.29
N VAL A 44 6.01 -2.41 -3.72
CA VAL A 44 5.17 -1.35 -3.14
C VAL A 44 3.69 -1.65 -3.31
N VAL A 45 3.27 -2.03 -4.52
CA VAL A 45 1.87 -2.39 -4.83
C VAL A 45 1.43 -3.62 -4.03
N GLY A 46 2.28 -4.65 -3.93
CA GLY A 46 2.00 -5.84 -3.13
C GLY A 46 1.78 -5.53 -1.65
N ARG A 47 2.59 -4.62 -1.08
CA ARG A 47 2.46 -4.17 0.31
C ARG A 47 1.17 -3.38 0.53
N LEU A 48 0.84 -2.46 -0.37
CA LEU A 48 -0.42 -1.70 -0.35
C LEU A 48 -1.65 -2.62 -0.39
N TYR A 49 -1.66 -3.57 -1.33
CA TYR A 49 -2.74 -4.55 -1.47
C TYR A 49 -2.90 -5.39 -0.19
N ASN A 50 -1.80 -5.93 0.32
CA ASN A 50 -1.83 -6.73 1.55
C ASN A 50 -2.30 -5.91 2.77
N ALA A 51 -1.82 -4.67 2.91
CA ALA A 51 -2.23 -3.78 3.99
C ALA A 51 -3.73 -3.48 3.93
N PHE A 52 -4.27 -3.18 2.75
CA PHE A 52 -5.70 -2.91 2.60
C PHE A 52 -6.57 -4.10 3.02
N TYR A 53 -6.30 -5.29 2.50
CA TYR A 53 -7.09 -6.48 2.84
C TYR A 53 -6.93 -6.86 4.31
N TYR A 54 -5.70 -6.87 4.82
CA TYR A 54 -5.43 -7.20 6.22
C TYR A 54 -6.12 -6.23 7.19
N GLN A 55 -6.00 -4.92 6.96
CA GLN A 55 -6.60 -3.91 7.84
C GLN A 55 -8.13 -3.93 7.75
N THR A 56 -8.68 -4.11 6.55
CA THR A 56 -10.12 -4.26 6.37
C THR A 56 -10.65 -5.46 7.15
N LYS A 57 -10.02 -6.62 7.01
CA LYS A 57 -10.40 -7.83 7.75
C LYS A 57 -10.25 -7.66 9.27
N ARG A 58 -9.15 -7.06 9.72
CA ARG A 58 -8.87 -6.85 11.14
C ARG A 58 -9.86 -5.89 11.80
N ILE A 59 -10.25 -4.82 11.10
CA ILE A 59 -11.09 -3.75 11.66
C ILE A 59 -12.58 -4.07 11.48
N LEU A 60 -12.97 -4.67 10.34
CA LEU A 60 -14.38 -4.93 10.00
C LEU A 60 -14.84 -6.37 10.27
N GLY A 61 -13.90 -7.30 10.46
CA GLY A 61 -14.22 -8.73 10.56
C GLY A 61 -14.70 -9.38 9.26
N ARG A 62 -14.54 -8.71 8.11
CA ARG A 62 -14.94 -9.19 6.79
C ARG A 62 -13.97 -8.74 5.70
N GLU A 63 -14.07 -9.35 4.53
CA GLU A 63 -13.35 -8.91 3.33
C GLU A 63 -13.87 -7.54 2.84
N PRO A 64 -13.03 -6.76 2.13
CA PRO A 64 -13.47 -5.52 1.48
C PRO A 64 -14.54 -5.79 0.43
N THR A 65 -15.47 -4.85 0.29
CA THR A 65 -16.45 -4.81 -0.80
C THR A 65 -15.84 -4.19 -2.05
N ASP A 66 -16.48 -4.38 -3.21
CA ASP A 66 -16.06 -3.76 -4.47
C ASP A 66 -16.04 -2.23 -4.41
N ILE A 67 -16.94 -1.63 -3.64
CA ILE A 67 -16.99 -0.17 -3.45
C ILE A 67 -15.77 0.30 -2.66
N GLU A 68 -15.46 -0.37 -1.55
CA GLU A 68 -14.28 -0.06 -0.73
C GLU A 68 -12.98 -0.27 -1.50
N PHE A 69 -12.92 -1.27 -2.37
CA PHE A 69 -11.78 -1.48 -3.26
C PHE A 69 -11.60 -0.34 -4.27
N LYS A 70 -12.70 0.16 -4.86
CA LYS A 70 -12.63 1.34 -5.76
C LYS A 70 -12.15 2.59 -5.02
N GLU A 71 -12.62 2.81 -3.79
CA GLU A 71 -12.14 3.92 -2.94
C GLU A 71 -10.65 3.78 -2.63
N PHE A 72 -10.17 2.56 -2.38
CA PHE A 72 -8.75 2.27 -2.23
C PHE A 72 -7.94 2.59 -3.50
N LEU A 73 -8.44 2.24 -4.70
CA LEU A 73 -7.75 2.57 -5.95
C LEU A 73 -7.60 4.08 -6.15
N GLU A 74 -8.64 4.87 -5.87
CA GLU A 74 -8.56 6.33 -5.95
C GLU A 74 -7.59 6.90 -4.89
N PHE A 75 -7.56 6.32 -3.68
CA PHE A 75 -6.57 6.66 -2.67
C PHE A 75 -5.13 6.40 -3.17
N VAL A 76 -4.83 5.21 -3.70
CA VAL A 76 -3.50 4.88 -4.23
C VAL A 76 -3.12 5.82 -5.38
N LYS A 77 -4.06 6.14 -6.26
CA LYS A 77 -3.84 7.08 -7.38
C LYS A 77 -3.47 8.48 -6.88
N SER A 78 -4.10 8.97 -5.81
CA SER A 78 -3.75 10.26 -5.19
C SER A 78 -2.34 10.27 -4.56
N ARG A 79 -1.81 9.10 -4.24
CA ARG A 79 -0.47 8.92 -3.65
C ARG A 79 0.61 8.65 -4.68
N LYS A 80 0.29 8.65 -5.97
CA LYS A 80 1.25 8.35 -7.05
C LYS A 80 2.58 9.12 -6.94
N PRO A 81 2.62 10.43 -6.63
CA PRO A 81 3.88 11.15 -6.46
C PRO A 81 4.74 10.61 -5.30
N ASP A 82 4.11 10.23 -4.19
CA ASP A 82 4.80 9.67 -3.01
C ASP A 82 5.41 8.29 -3.32
N LEU A 83 4.77 7.52 -4.20
CA LEU A 83 5.25 6.22 -4.66
C LEU A 83 6.40 6.36 -5.65
N GLU A 84 6.35 7.40 -6.51
CA GLU A 84 7.41 7.71 -7.47
C GLU A 84 8.74 8.13 -6.81
N ASP A 85 8.69 8.60 -5.57
CA ASP A 85 9.83 9.01 -4.75
C ASP A 85 10.43 7.86 -3.89
N LEU A 86 9.93 6.63 -4.04
CA LEU A 86 10.44 5.47 -3.29
C LEU A 86 11.73 4.89 -3.88
N TRP A 87 12.08 5.25 -5.13
CA TRP A 87 13.27 4.79 -5.85
C TRP A 87 14.18 5.95 -6.26
#